data_AF-D3DC06-F1
#
_entry.id   AF-D3DC06-F1
#
_cell.length_a   1.000
_cell.length_b   1.000
_cell.length_c   1.000
_cell.angle_alpha   90.00
_cell.angle_beta   90.00
_cell.angle_gamma   90.00
#
_symmetry.space_group_name_H-M   'P 1'
#
loop_
_entity.id
_entity.type
_entity.pdbx_description
1 polymer ?
#
loop_
_entity_poly.entity_id
_entity_poly.type
_entity_poly.pdbx_seq_one_letter_code
_entity_poly.pdbx_strand_id
1 'polypeptide(L)'
;MFGVAPLAQTAEAAARLRRVTGLVLALEHEDPAVETLLAALEEAERSLEPHSPAGGPPRVGTAYAGEAAEAGSAEEAGEALSGRVYLDHSRNIGAFNPMFPEYELTVAGDHAEGTVTFPIAYEGPPGLVHGGFLALFFDAVIQHHNCDLGLAGKTAGLSLRYRRPTPLLTELKFVLSRSADGPRISSTGQLFAGDRLLCEAAMDAVKGDRSRLPAVSPRRAPS
;
A
#
# COMPACT_ATOMS: atom_id res chain seq x y z
N MET A 1 -4.33 -14.47 -0.73
CA MET A 1 -4.53 -13.31 -1.63
C MET A 1 -5.96 -12.82 -1.44
N PHE A 2 -6.14 -11.54 -1.13
CA PHE A 2 -7.45 -10.91 -0.93
C PHE A 2 -7.92 -10.15 -2.18
N GLY A 3 -7.07 -10.06 -3.21
CA GLY A 3 -7.39 -9.55 -4.55
C GLY A 3 -6.66 -10.32 -5.65
N VAL A 4 -6.54 -9.73 -6.84
CA VAL A 4 -5.74 -10.23 -7.98
C VAL A 4 -4.28 -9.76 -7.85
N ALA A 5 -3.32 -10.58 -8.29
CA ALA A 5 -1.91 -10.20 -8.30
C ALA A 5 -1.67 -9.00 -9.25
N PRO A 6 -0.74 -8.08 -8.91
CA PRO A 6 -0.32 -7.05 -9.83
C PRO A 6 0.31 -7.67 -11.08
N LEU A 7 0.29 -6.93 -12.20
CA LEU A 7 1.04 -7.35 -13.39
C LEU A 7 2.54 -7.19 -13.12
N ALA A 8 3.36 -8.10 -13.64
CA ALA A 8 4.82 -8.00 -13.55
C ALA A 8 5.33 -6.65 -14.08
N GLN A 9 4.77 -6.18 -15.20
CA GLN A 9 5.10 -4.86 -15.76
C GLN A 9 4.74 -3.69 -14.82
N THR A 10 3.70 -3.82 -13.99
CA THR A 10 3.32 -2.79 -13.01
C THR A 10 4.36 -2.71 -11.88
N ALA A 11 4.81 -3.87 -11.39
CA ALA A 11 5.89 -3.91 -10.39
C ALA A 11 7.19 -3.31 -10.94
N GLU A 12 7.53 -3.66 -12.18
CA GLU A 12 8.74 -3.19 -12.86
C GLU A 12 8.71 -1.68 -13.15
N ALA A 13 7.53 -1.14 -13.46
CA ALA A 13 7.29 0.30 -13.59
C ALA A 13 7.41 1.01 -12.23
N ALA A 14 6.79 0.48 -11.17
CA ALA A 14 6.87 1.05 -9.82
C ALA A 14 8.31 1.15 -9.33
N ALA A 15 9.14 0.12 -9.58
CA ALA A 15 10.55 0.12 -9.23
C ALA A 15 11.33 1.23 -9.94
N ARG A 16 11.07 1.46 -11.24
CA ARG A 16 11.68 2.57 -12.00
C ARG A 16 11.24 3.92 -11.49
N LEU A 17 9.95 4.12 -11.29
CA LEU A 17 9.38 5.38 -10.82
C LEU A 17 10.02 5.78 -9.49
N ARG A 18 10.13 4.87 -8.52
CA ARG A 18 10.81 5.13 -7.24
C ARG A 18 12.26 5.59 -7.42
N ARG A 19 13.04 4.90 -8.26
CA ARG A 19 14.44 5.27 -8.52
C ARG A 19 14.54 6.65 -9.17
N VAL A 20 13.73 6.93 -10.19
CA VAL A 20 13.71 8.21 -10.89
C VAL A 20 13.29 9.35 -9.95
N THR A 21 12.24 9.17 -9.15
CA THR A 21 11.84 10.14 -8.12
C THR A 21 13.00 10.45 -7.17
N GLY A 22 13.71 9.43 -6.70
CA GLY A 22 14.89 9.63 -5.85
C GLY A 22 16.01 10.41 -6.53
N LEU A 23 16.27 10.15 -7.83
CA LEU A 23 17.27 10.89 -8.61
C LEU A 23 16.88 12.36 -8.78
N VAL A 24 15.62 12.63 -9.14
CA VAL A 24 15.12 14.01 -9.35
C VAL A 24 15.16 14.81 -8.04
N LEU A 25 14.74 14.21 -6.92
CA LEU A 25 14.78 14.87 -5.61
C LEU A 25 16.19 15.15 -5.10
N ALA A 26 17.20 14.43 -5.59
CA ALA A 26 18.59 14.62 -5.21
C ALA A 26 19.31 15.73 -6.02
N LEU A 27 18.67 16.31 -7.04
CA LEU A 27 19.26 17.38 -7.83
C LEU A 27 19.30 18.68 -7.03
N GLU A 28 20.45 19.34 -7.03
CA GLU A 28 20.64 20.67 -6.41
C GLU A 28 20.42 21.82 -7.40
N HIS A 29 20.34 21.52 -8.70
CA HIS A 29 20.22 22.47 -9.79
C HIS A 29 19.32 21.90 -10.89
N GLU A 30 18.83 22.77 -11.77
CA GLU A 30 18.16 22.34 -13.01
C GLU A 30 19.12 21.48 -13.85
N ASP A 31 18.58 20.41 -14.44
CA ASP A 31 19.34 19.46 -15.25
C ASP A 31 18.57 19.15 -16.55
N PRO A 32 19.19 19.31 -17.75
CA PRO A 32 18.54 18.99 -19.02
C PRO A 32 18.03 17.54 -19.15
N ALA A 33 18.56 16.60 -18.36
CA ALA A 33 18.04 15.24 -18.30
C ALA A 33 16.60 15.19 -17.77
N VAL A 34 16.20 16.16 -16.94
CA VAL A 34 14.81 16.28 -16.45
C VAL A 34 13.87 16.65 -17.59
N GLU A 35 14.26 17.52 -18.52
CA GLU A 35 13.45 17.83 -19.71
C GLU A 35 13.19 16.59 -20.57
N THR A 36 14.21 15.75 -20.73
CA THR A 36 14.07 14.45 -21.44
C THR A 36 13.11 13.51 -20.69
N LEU A 37 13.20 13.48 -19.36
CA LEU A 37 12.29 12.70 -18.53
C LEU A 37 10.84 13.21 -18.66
N LEU A 38 10.61 14.52 -18.60
CA LEU A 38 9.29 15.12 -18.72
C LEU A 38 8.65 14.78 -20.07
N ALA A 39 9.38 14.91 -21.18
CA ALA A 39 8.89 14.52 -22.51
C ALA A 39 8.54 13.02 -22.58
N ALA A 40 9.31 12.15 -21.93
CA ALA A 40 9.02 10.73 -21.86
C ALA A 40 7.78 10.42 -21.01
N LEU A 41 7.55 11.16 -19.92
CA LEU A 41 6.36 11.04 -19.08
C LEU A 41 5.11 11.51 -19.84
N GLU A 42 5.18 12.62 -20.58
CA GLU A 42 4.08 13.10 -21.43
C GLU A 42 3.70 12.09 -22.52
N GLU A 43 4.69 11.48 -23.18
CA GLU A 43 4.43 10.40 -24.15
C GLU A 43 3.80 9.18 -23.47
N ALA A 44 4.27 8.81 -22.28
CA ALA A 44 3.68 7.71 -21.52
C ALA A 44 2.22 8.00 -21.12
N GLU A 45 1.91 9.22 -20.68
CA GLU A 45 0.54 9.65 -20.36
C GLU A 45 -0.38 9.53 -21.58
N ARG A 46 0.01 10.11 -22.72
CA ARG A 46 -0.76 10.03 -23.97
C ARG A 46 -0.98 8.59 -24.43
N SER A 47 0.03 7.73 -24.28
CA SER A 47 -0.05 6.32 -24.68
C SER A 47 -0.90 5.47 -23.73
N LEU A 48 -0.92 5.79 -22.43
CA LEU A 48 -1.66 5.02 -21.42
C LEU A 48 -3.11 5.50 -21.24
N GLU A 49 -3.40 6.77 -21.49
CA GLU A 49 -4.73 7.36 -21.28
C GLU A 49 -5.86 6.60 -21.98
N PRO A 50 -5.78 6.21 -23.27
CA PRO A 50 -6.84 5.45 -23.95
C PRO A 50 -7.08 4.06 -23.35
N HIS A 51 -6.09 3.50 -22.65
CA HIS A 51 -6.15 2.18 -22.02
C HIS A 51 -6.60 2.26 -20.54
N SER A 52 -6.56 3.46 -19.96
CA SER A 52 -7.11 3.70 -18.63
C SER A 52 -8.62 3.86 -18.75
N PRO A 53 -9.42 3.17 -17.93
CA PRO A 53 -10.85 3.47 -17.90
C PRO A 53 -10.99 4.92 -17.41
N ALA A 54 -11.29 5.85 -18.29
CA ALA A 54 -11.60 7.22 -17.90
C ALA A 54 -12.89 7.22 -17.05
N GLY A 55 -12.89 7.94 -15.92
CA GLY A 55 -14.13 8.30 -15.22
C GLY A 55 -14.99 7.20 -14.58
N GLY A 56 -14.59 5.92 -14.59
CA GLY A 56 -15.36 4.87 -13.91
C GLY A 56 -15.35 5.02 -12.36
N PRO A 57 -16.39 4.55 -11.64
CA PRO A 57 -16.45 4.60 -10.17
C PRO A 57 -15.21 3.95 -9.52
N PRO A 58 -14.97 4.17 -8.21
CA PRO A 58 -13.89 3.51 -7.47
C PRO A 58 -13.81 2.02 -7.83
N ARG A 59 -12.62 1.41 -7.81
CA ARG A 59 -12.39 0.03 -8.33
C ARG A 59 -13.46 -0.99 -7.90
N VAL A 60 -14.07 -0.79 -6.74
CA VAL A 60 -15.07 -1.63 -6.10
C VAL A 60 -16.53 -1.38 -6.58
N GLY A 61 -16.73 -0.51 -7.58
CA GLY A 61 -18.06 -0.10 -8.06
C GLY A 61 -18.83 0.75 -7.07
N THR A 62 -20.14 0.94 -7.31
CA THR A 62 -21.07 1.65 -6.40
C THR A 62 -21.34 0.90 -5.09
N ALA A 63 -20.96 -0.38 -4.99
CA ALA A 63 -21.16 -1.21 -3.81
C ALA A 63 -20.35 -0.79 -2.57
N TYR A 64 -19.36 0.11 -2.71
CA TYR A 64 -18.62 0.68 -1.57
C TYR A 64 -19.26 1.97 -1.02
N ALA A 65 -20.18 2.59 -1.77
CA ALA A 65 -21.10 3.56 -1.18
C ALA A 65 -22.16 2.74 -0.46
N GLY A 66 -22.24 2.84 0.87
CA GLY A 66 -23.20 2.11 1.71
C GLY A 66 -24.68 2.41 1.44
N GLU A 67 -25.01 2.95 0.27
CA GLU A 67 -26.34 3.40 -0.16
C GLU A 67 -27.00 2.45 -1.19
N ALA A 68 -26.24 1.56 -1.85
CA ALA A 68 -26.79 0.67 -2.89
C ALA A 68 -27.42 -0.64 -2.37
N ALA A 69 -27.52 -0.83 -1.05
CA ALA A 69 -28.13 -2.02 -0.47
C ALA A 69 -29.68 -1.96 -0.38
N GLU A 70 -30.30 -0.82 -0.70
CA GLU A 70 -31.76 -0.64 -0.60
C GLU A 70 -32.50 -0.62 -1.95
N ALA A 71 -31.81 -0.76 -3.09
CA ALA A 71 -32.46 -0.66 -4.39
C ALA A 71 -32.05 -1.79 -5.35
N GLY A 72 -33.02 -2.66 -5.68
CA GLY A 72 -33.03 -3.38 -6.94
C GLY A 72 -32.59 -4.84 -6.88
N SER A 73 -33.22 -5.63 -7.73
CA SER A 73 -33.03 -7.09 -7.83
C SER A 73 -31.67 -7.47 -8.42
N ALA A 74 -31.24 -8.71 -8.17
CA ALA A 74 -29.91 -9.23 -8.55
C ALA A 74 -29.58 -9.17 -10.06
N GLU A 75 -30.56 -8.98 -10.94
CA GLU A 75 -30.35 -8.80 -12.39
C GLU A 75 -29.92 -7.37 -12.75
N GLU A 76 -30.41 -6.33 -12.07
CA GLU A 76 -30.00 -4.93 -12.28
C GLU A 76 -28.60 -4.65 -11.71
N ALA A 77 -28.17 -5.44 -10.71
CA ALA A 77 -26.81 -5.40 -10.19
C ALA A 77 -25.76 -5.86 -11.21
N GLY A 78 -26.13 -6.71 -12.18
CA GLY A 78 -25.19 -7.29 -13.15
C GLY A 78 -24.48 -6.26 -14.03
N GLU A 79 -25.18 -5.20 -14.45
CA GLU A 79 -24.61 -4.08 -15.22
C GLU A 79 -23.98 -3.00 -14.31
N ALA A 80 -24.51 -2.81 -13.10
CA ALA A 80 -23.97 -1.87 -12.10
C ALA A 80 -22.67 -2.36 -11.43
N LEU A 81 -22.30 -3.64 -11.60
CA LEU A 81 -21.06 -4.26 -11.13
C LEU A 81 -19.86 -4.08 -12.08
N SER A 82 -19.87 -3.06 -12.95
CA SER A 82 -18.71 -2.71 -13.79
C SER A 82 -17.57 -2.06 -12.99
N GLY A 83 -17.21 -2.66 -11.85
CA GLY A 83 -16.00 -2.36 -11.09
C GLY A 83 -14.76 -2.85 -11.84
N ARG A 84 -13.63 -2.18 -11.58
CA ARG A 84 -12.31 -2.57 -12.10
C ARG A 84 -11.76 -3.73 -11.27
N VAL A 85 -10.75 -4.43 -11.79
CA VAL A 85 -10.04 -5.49 -11.04
C VAL A 85 -9.55 -4.95 -9.67
N TYR A 86 -9.88 -5.65 -8.59
CA TYR A 86 -9.31 -5.38 -7.27
C TYR A 86 -7.94 -6.04 -7.16
N LEU A 87 -6.87 -5.24 -7.17
CA LEU A 87 -5.52 -5.73 -6.86
C LEU A 87 -5.40 -5.97 -5.35
N ASP A 88 -4.59 -6.95 -4.96
CA ASP A 88 -4.31 -7.23 -3.53
C ASP A 88 -3.45 -6.10 -2.93
N HIS A 89 -4.11 -5.02 -2.49
CA HIS A 89 -3.47 -3.89 -1.81
C HIS A 89 -3.17 -4.19 -0.35
N SER A 90 -3.68 -5.30 0.18
CA SER A 90 -3.55 -5.66 1.59
C SER A 90 -2.29 -6.46 1.87
N ARG A 91 -1.66 -7.05 0.84
CA ARG A 91 -0.42 -7.82 0.95
C ARG A 91 0.68 -7.23 0.05
N ASN A 92 1.79 -6.79 0.65
CA ASN A 92 2.99 -6.26 -0.04
C ASN A 92 2.71 -5.19 -1.13
N ILE A 93 1.95 -4.15 -0.78
CA ILE A 93 1.60 -3.06 -1.70
C ILE A 93 2.81 -2.30 -2.29
N GLY A 94 3.92 -2.21 -1.54
CA GLY A 94 5.16 -1.54 -2.00
C GLY A 94 5.79 -2.21 -3.23
N ALA A 95 5.55 -3.50 -3.43
CA ALA A 95 6.08 -4.25 -4.59
C ALA A 95 5.52 -3.76 -5.94
N PHE A 96 4.39 -3.05 -5.96
CA PHE A 96 3.75 -2.62 -7.21
C PHE A 96 3.18 -1.20 -7.18
N ASN A 97 3.22 -0.51 -6.03
CA ASN A 97 2.83 0.88 -5.92
C ASN A 97 4.04 1.72 -5.49
N PRO A 98 4.55 2.64 -6.34
CA PRO A 98 5.74 3.41 -6.04
C PRO A 98 5.58 4.37 -4.86
N MET A 99 4.34 4.63 -4.42
CA MET A 99 4.04 5.54 -3.31
C MET A 99 4.19 4.87 -1.93
N PHE A 100 4.38 3.55 -1.88
CA PHE A 100 4.52 2.77 -0.65
C PHE A 100 5.98 2.31 -0.47
N PRO A 101 6.49 2.26 0.78
CA PRO A 101 7.84 1.78 1.04
C PRO A 101 7.97 0.29 0.74
N GLU A 102 9.14 -0.11 0.28
CA GLU A 102 9.53 -1.52 0.17
C GLU A 102 10.14 -1.99 1.49
N TYR A 103 9.82 -3.22 1.87
CA TYR A 103 10.32 -3.85 3.07
C TYR A 103 10.38 -5.36 2.88
N GLU A 104 11.27 -6.00 3.62
CA GLU A 104 11.32 -7.45 3.75
C GLU A 104 10.59 -7.87 5.03
N LEU A 105 9.84 -8.96 4.98
CA LEU A 105 9.02 -9.43 6.10
C LEU A 105 9.09 -10.96 6.21
N THR A 106 9.42 -11.45 7.40
CA THR A 106 9.31 -12.87 7.77
C THR A 106 8.22 -13.02 8.82
N VAL A 107 7.21 -13.84 8.53
CA VAL A 107 6.06 -14.09 9.41
C VAL A 107 6.24 -15.43 10.15
N ALA A 108 6.10 -15.40 11.47
CA ALA A 108 6.18 -16.56 12.36
C ALA A 108 4.96 -16.57 13.31
N GLY A 109 3.80 -16.93 12.77
CA GLY A 109 2.54 -16.92 13.53
C GLY A 109 2.17 -15.50 13.97
N ASP A 110 1.90 -15.32 15.25
CA ASP A 110 1.51 -14.04 15.85
C ASP A 110 2.68 -13.04 15.97
N HIS A 111 3.88 -13.41 15.55
CA HIS A 111 5.05 -12.55 15.47
C HIS A 111 5.53 -12.41 14.03
N ALA A 112 6.11 -11.25 13.69
CA ALA A 112 6.81 -11.06 12.43
C ALA A 112 7.97 -10.07 12.62
N GLU A 113 8.98 -10.17 11.77
CA GLU A 113 10.12 -9.26 11.78
C GLU A 113 10.62 -8.98 10.38
N GLY A 114 11.39 -7.91 10.21
CA GLY A 114 11.87 -7.53 8.90
C GLY A 114 12.73 -6.28 8.90
N THR A 115 13.06 -5.83 7.68
CA THR A 115 13.84 -4.62 7.45
C THR A 115 13.16 -3.68 6.46
N VAL A 116 13.39 -2.39 6.64
CA VAL A 116 12.92 -1.32 5.75
C VAL A 116 14.02 -0.26 5.62
N THR A 117 14.19 0.28 4.41
CA THR A 117 15.03 1.45 4.17
C THR A 117 14.17 2.52 3.51
N PHE A 118 14.27 3.76 3.99
CA PHE A 118 13.52 4.90 3.47
C PHE A 118 14.43 5.80 2.60
N PRO A 119 14.27 5.78 1.26
CA PRO A 119 14.88 6.73 0.34
C PRO A 119 14.48 8.19 0.58
N ILE A 120 15.19 9.11 -0.07
CA ILE A 120 14.94 10.56 -0.02
C ILE A 120 13.49 10.96 -0.36
N ALA A 121 12.79 10.16 -1.16
CA ALA A 121 11.38 10.36 -1.46
C ALA A 121 10.44 10.36 -0.23
N TYR A 122 10.92 9.85 0.91
CA TYR A 122 10.19 9.80 2.17
C TYR A 122 10.68 10.85 3.19
N GLU A 123 11.55 11.77 2.77
CA GLU A 123 12.05 12.85 3.61
C GLU A 123 10.93 13.78 4.08
N GLY A 124 10.99 14.18 5.35
CA GLY A 124 10.17 15.24 5.90
C GLY A 124 11.08 16.36 6.40
N PRO A 125 11.50 16.32 7.67
CA PRO A 125 12.61 17.13 8.12
C PRO A 125 13.93 16.70 7.47
N PRO A 126 14.94 17.59 7.39
CA PRO A 126 16.23 17.26 6.79
C PRO A 126 16.88 15.99 7.38
N GLY A 127 17.17 15.02 6.52
CA GLY A 127 17.78 13.73 6.85
C GLY A 127 16.85 12.72 7.55
N LEU A 128 15.57 13.06 7.74
CA LEU A 128 14.63 12.29 8.55
C LEU A 128 13.40 11.86 7.77
N VAL A 129 12.93 10.65 8.05
CA VAL A 129 11.67 10.12 7.50
C VAL A 129 10.51 10.98 8.01
N HIS A 130 9.64 11.43 7.10
CA HIS A 130 8.42 12.11 7.48
C HIS A 130 7.51 11.18 8.30
N GLY A 131 7.02 11.63 9.46
CA GLY A 131 6.22 10.81 10.37
C GLY A 131 4.98 10.18 9.72
N GLY A 132 4.35 10.89 8.77
CA GLY A 132 3.23 10.35 7.99
C GLY A 132 3.58 9.09 7.18
N PHE A 133 4.82 8.96 6.69
CA PHE A 133 5.25 7.75 5.99
C PHE A 133 5.53 6.59 6.95
N LEU A 134 5.90 6.87 8.21
CA LEU A 134 5.98 5.83 9.24
C LEU A 134 4.59 5.28 9.57
N ALA A 135 3.57 6.14 9.61
CA ALA A 135 2.18 5.69 9.79
C ALA A 135 1.73 4.80 8.62
N LEU A 136 1.96 5.25 7.38
CA LEU A 136 1.66 4.47 6.18
C LEU A 136 2.42 3.12 6.15
N PHE A 137 3.70 3.13 6.53
CA PHE A 137 4.51 1.92 6.64
C PHE A 137 3.91 0.93 7.63
N PHE A 138 3.63 1.36 8.86
CA PHE A 138 3.05 0.49 9.88
C PHE A 138 1.67 -0.04 9.49
N ASP A 139 0.84 0.77 8.83
CA ASP A 139 -0.43 0.30 8.30
C ASP A 139 -0.21 -0.84 7.28
N ALA A 140 0.63 -0.61 6.28
CA ALA A 140 0.88 -1.58 5.22
C ALA A 140 1.52 -2.88 5.72
N VAL A 141 2.52 -2.81 6.61
CA VAL A 141 3.28 -3.99 7.05
C VAL A 141 2.49 -4.84 8.05
N ILE A 142 1.71 -4.22 8.94
CA ILE A 142 0.81 -4.94 9.86
C ILE A 142 -0.31 -5.62 9.07
N GLN A 143 -0.86 -4.94 8.06
CA GLN A 143 -1.89 -5.54 7.20
C GLN A 143 -1.34 -6.70 6.36
N HIS A 144 -0.08 -6.61 5.90
CA HIS A 144 0.61 -7.73 5.27
C HIS A 144 0.73 -8.92 6.23
N HIS A 145 1.19 -8.71 7.47
CA HIS A 145 1.26 -9.76 8.49
C HIS A 145 -0.10 -10.41 8.76
N ASN A 146 -1.16 -9.59 8.88
CA ASN A 146 -2.52 -10.07 9.05
C ASN A 146 -2.96 -10.98 7.89
N CYS A 147 -2.66 -10.54 6.65
CA CYS A 147 -3.00 -11.25 5.44
C CYS A 147 -2.30 -12.61 5.31
N ASP A 148 -1.04 -12.71 5.73
CA ASP A 148 -0.26 -13.95 5.68
C ASP A 148 -0.79 -15.04 6.62
N LEU A 149 -1.51 -14.63 7.67
CA LEU A 149 -2.25 -15.54 8.55
C LEU A 149 -3.72 -15.74 8.13
N GLY A 150 -4.07 -15.36 6.89
CA GLY A 150 -5.41 -15.56 6.33
C GLY A 150 -6.49 -14.64 6.91
N LEU A 151 -6.11 -13.62 7.68
CA LEU A 151 -7.02 -12.67 8.31
C LEU A 151 -6.91 -11.31 7.61
N ALA A 152 -7.89 -10.94 6.79
CA ALA A 152 -8.03 -9.54 6.35
C ALA A 152 -9.04 -8.84 7.25
N GLY A 153 -8.71 -7.63 7.67
CA GLY A 153 -9.57 -6.77 8.45
C GLY A 153 -9.48 -5.33 8.01
N LYS A 154 -10.53 -4.55 8.24
CA LYS A 154 -10.46 -3.10 8.08
C LYS A 154 -9.73 -2.54 9.29
N THR A 155 -8.70 -1.72 9.05
CA THR A 155 -8.06 -0.92 10.10
C THR A 155 -9.13 -0.07 10.77
N ALA A 156 -9.34 -0.27 12.07
CA ALA A 156 -10.26 0.51 12.89
C ALA A 156 -9.54 1.68 13.57
N GLY A 157 -8.27 1.51 13.89
CA GLY A 157 -7.44 2.57 14.45
C GLY A 157 -5.95 2.25 14.31
N LEU A 158 -5.15 3.29 14.14
CA LEU A 158 -3.69 3.22 14.16
C LEU A 158 -3.17 4.40 15.00
N SER A 159 -2.34 4.09 15.99
CA SER A 159 -1.69 5.06 16.84
C SER A 159 -0.18 4.88 16.78
N LEU A 160 0.56 5.99 16.64
CA LEU A 160 2.01 6.00 16.61
C LEU A 160 2.58 6.78 17.79
N ARG A 161 3.71 6.33 18.30
CA ARG A 161 4.55 7.05 19.26
C ARG A 161 5.93 7.21 18.66
N TYR A 162 6.26 8.43 18.24
CA TYR A 162 7.60 8.79 17.78
C TYR A 162 8.51 8.97 19.00
N ARG A 163 9.46 8.06 19.19
CA ARG A 163 10.39 8.09 20.32
C ARG A 163 11.66 8.86 19.98
N ARG A 164 12.14 8.71 18.75
CA ARG A 164 13.37 9.33 18.24
C ARG A 164 13.22 9.67 16.75
N PRO A 165 14.00 10.63 16.24
CA PRO A 165 14.11 10.88 14.81
C PRO A 165 14.45 9.59 14.05
N THR A 166 13.71 9.32 12.97
CA THR A 166 13.96 8.14 12.13
C THR A 166 14.83 8.57 10.95
N PRO A 167 16.06 8.05 10.80
CA PRO A 167 16.97 8.48 9.76
C PRO A 167 16.55 7.93 8.39
N LEU A 168 16.75 8.72 7.34
CA LEU A 168 16.70 8.25 5.96
C LEU A 168 17.92 7.39 5.61
N LEU A 169 17.84 6.69 4.48
CA LEU A 169 18.98 5.98 3.86
C LEU A 169 19.70 5.00 4.80
N THR A 170 19.00 4.53 5.83
CA THR A 170 19.51 3.63 6.85
C THR A 170 18.61 2.40 6.86
N GLU A 171 19.20 1.21 6.88
CA GLU A 171 18.44 -0.02 7.08
C GLU A 171 17.94 -0.06 8.53
N LEU A 172 16.62 -0.14 8.69
CA LEU A 172 15.93 -0.17 9.96
C LEU A 172 15.30 -1.54 10.17
N LYS A 173 15.36 -2.05 11.39
CA LYS A 173 14.71 -3.30 11.77
C LYS A 173 13.35 -3.01 12.36
N PHE A 174 12.37 -3.82 12.04
CA PHE A 174 11.08 -3.76 12.71
C PHE A 174 10.64 -5.13 13.19
N VAL A 175 9.86 -5.13 14.27
CA VAL A 175 9.20 -6.31 14.81
C VAL A 175 7.73 -6.01 15.02
N LEU A 176 6.91 -7.01 14.77
CA LEU A 176 5.46 -6.97 14.88
C LEU A 176 5.00 -8.09 15.82
N SER A 177 3.97 -7.80 16.59
CA SER A 177 3.22 -8.83 17.30
C SER A 177 1.74 -8.57 17.15
N ARG A 178 0.93 -9.62 17.22
CA ARG A 178 -0.52 -9.49 17.15
C ARG A 178 -1.22 -10.47 18.08
N SER A 179 -2.48 -10.16 18.37
CA SER A 179 -3.41 -11.06 19.04
C SER A 179 -4.77 -10.93 18.37
N ALA A 180 -5.49 -12.04 18.25
CA ALA A 180 -6.82 -12.08 17.68
C ALA A 180 -7.81 -12.59 18.73
N ASP A 181 -8.78 -11.74 19.11
CA ASP A 181 -9.86 -12.09 20.02
C ASP A 181 -11.21 -11.84 19.35
N GLY A 182 -11.96 -12.92 19.11
CA GLY A 182 -13.21 -12.88 18.36
C GLY A 182 -13.05 -12.16 17.01
N PRO A 183 -13.84 -11.09 16.74
CA PRO A 183 -13.77 -10.32 15.51
C PRO A 183 -12.65 -9.25 15.50
N ARG A 184 -11.95 -9.02 16.62
CA ARG A 184 -10.93 -7.98 16.73
C ARG A 184 -9.53 -8.57 16.58
N ILE A 185 -8.65 -7.76 16.01
CA ILE A 185 -7.22 -8.04 15.91
C ILE A 185 -6.51 -6.81 16.45
N SER A 186 -5.70 -6.98 17.48
CA SER A 186 -4.82 -5.93 18.00
C SER A 186 -3.39 -6.29 17.63
N SER A 187 -2.66 -5.33 17.06
CA SER A 187 -1.28 -5.51 16.61
C SER A 187 -0.40 -4.40 17.16
N THR A 188 0.85 -4.72 17.46
CA THR A 188 1.88 -3.74 17.80
C THR A 188 3.03 -3.86 16.82
N GLY A 189 3.70 -2.73 16.58
CA GLY A 189 4.90 -2.66 15.78
C GLY A 189 5.94 -1.77 16.44
N GLN A 190 7.22 -2.12 16.27
CA GLN A 190 8.33 -1.33 16.77
C GLN A 190 9.40 -1.23 15.69
N LEU A 191 9.97 -0.05 15.49
CA LEU A 191 11.01 0.25 14.51
C LEU A 191 12.30 0.70 15.20
N PHE A 192 13.43 0.15 14.79
CA PHE A 192 14.72 0.31 15.44
C PHE A 192 15.84 0.68 14.46
N ALA A 193 16.79 1.49 14.94
CA ALA A 193 18.13 1.61 14.36
C ALA A 193 19.15 1.01 15.33
N GLY A 194 19.62 -0.20 15.02
CA GLY A 194 20.37 -1.02 15.98
C GLY A 194 19.47 -1.44 17.14
N ASP A 195 19.86 -1.11 18.37
CA ASP A 195 19.11 -1.33 19.61
C ASP A 195 18.20 -0.15 19.99
N ARG A 196 18.27 0.97 19.25
CA ARG A 196 17.54 2.19 19.58
C ARG A 196 16.14 2.16 18.97
N LEU A 197 15.14 2.13 19.84
CA LEU A 197 13.74 2.27 19.46
C LEU A 197 13.45 3.68 18.91
N LEU A 198 12.93 3.75 17.69
CA LEU A 198 12.64 4.99 16.97
C LEU A 198 11.15 5.34 16.98
N CYS A 199 10.30 4.35 16.69
CA CYS A 199 8.86 4.53 16.59
C CYS A 199 8.15 3.25 17.04
N GLU A 200 7.01 3.42 17.70
CA GLU A 200 6.10 2.34 18.06
C GLU A 200 4.73 2.59 17.44
N ALA A 201 4.06 1.53 17.02
CA ALA A 201 2.70 1.55 16.52
C ALA A 201 1.83 0.58 17.31
N ALA A 202 0.57 0.95 17.50
CA ALA A 202 -0.49 0.04 17.91
C ALA A 202 -1.68 0.21 16.94
N MET A 203 -2.13 -0.90 16.37
CA MET A 203 -3.21 -0.96 15.41
C MET A 203 -4.32 -1.89 15.94
N ASP A 204 -5.55 -1.43 15.83
CA ASP A 204 -6.74 -2.26 15.96
C ASP A 204 -7.39 -2.46 14.59
N ALA A 205 -7.76 -3.69 14.28
CA ALA A 205 -8.48 -4.06 13.08
C ALA A 205 -9.69 -4.92 13.43
N VAL A 206 -10.72 -4.85 12.59
CA VAL A 206 -11.89 -5.73 12.67
C VAL A 206 -11.84 -6.70 11.51
N LYS A 207 -11.87 -8.01 11.81
CA LYS A 207 -11.91 -9.09 10.82
C LYS A 207 -13.03 -8.81 9.81
N GLY A 208 -12.65 -8.70 8.55
CA GLY A 208 -13.59 -8.53 7.46
C GLY A 208 -14.37 -9.82 7.26
N ASP A 209 -15.68 -9.71 7.10
CA ASP A 209 -16.50 -10.81 6.64
C ASP A 209 -16.19 -11.04 5.14
N ARG A 210 -15.51 -12.15 4.84
CA ARG A 210 -15.13 -12.50 3.47
C ARG A 210 -16.35 -12.67 2.56
N SER A 211 -17.51 -13.03 3.10
CA SER A 211 -18.75 -13.15 2.33
C SER A 211 -19.34 -11.80 1.89
N ARG A 212 -18.89 -10.70 2.52
CA ARG A 212 -19.27 -9.32 2.18
C ARG A 212 -18.25 -8.60 1.31
N LEU A 213 -17.14 -9.25 0.97
CA LEU A 213 -16.23 -8.71 -0.04
C LEU A 213 -16.93 -8.88 -1.41
N PRO A 214 -16.99 -7.83 -2.23
CA PRO A 214 -17.52 -7.96 -3.58
C PRO A 214 -16.71 -9.03 -4.32
N ALA A 215 -17.40 -9.79 -5.18
CA ALA A 215 -16.75 -10.77 -6.03
C ALA A 215 -15.56 -10.09 -6.73
N VAL A 216 -14.35 -10.62 -6.51
CA VAL A 216 -13.15 -10.07 -7.13
C VAL A 216 -13.32 -10.24 -8.63
N SER A 217 -13.64 -9.15 -9.34
CA SER A 217 -13.76 -9.20 -10.79
C SER A 217 -12.43 -9.70 -11.37
N PRO A 218 -12.41 -10.86 -12.05
CA PRO A 218 -11.19 -11.34 -12.68
C PRO A 218 -10.74 -10.34 -13.74
N ARG A 219 -9.45 -10.39 -14.08
CA ARG A 219 -8.92 -9.56 -15.17
C ARG A 219 -9.68 -9.91 -16.45
N ARG A 220 -10.36 -8.92 -17.03
CA ARG A 220 -11.03 -9.07 -18.33
C ARG A 220 -9.96 -9.35 -19.39
N ALA A 221 -10.28 -10.19 -20.37
CA ALA A 221 -9.41 -10.40 -21.52
C ALA A 221 -9.23 -9.07 -22.28
N PRO A 222 -8.06 -8.81 -22.89
CA PRO A 222 -7.90 -7.68 -23.79
C PRO A 222 -8.93 -7.79 -24.93
N SER A 223 -9.59 -6.68 -25.24
CA SER A 223 -10.48 -6.53 -26.40
C SER A 223 -9.70 -6.45 -27.70
#